data_AF-A0A1Y6MB01-F1
#
_entry.id   AF-A0A1Y6MB01-F1
#
_cell.length_a   1.000
_cell.length_b   1.000
_cell.length_c   1.000
_cell.angle_alpha   90.00
_cell.angle_beta   90.00
_cell.angle_gamma   90.00
#
_symmetry.space_group_name_H-M   'P 1'
#
loop_
_entity.id
_entity.type
_entity.pdbx_description
1 polymer ?
#
loop_
_entity_poly.entity_id
_entity_poly.type
_entity_poly.pdbx_seq_one_letter_code
_entity_poly.pdbx_strand_id
1 'polypeptide(L)' 'MNRKKKINETLKKKMKKANAKLNKSNKPRYISKAERAKLDEEAAQVTEATDVTSDTTIASDIESAS' A
#
# COMPACT_ATOMS: atom_id res chain seq x y z
N MET A 1 -33.94 -18.37 19.97
CA MET A 1 -32.49 -18.26 19.70
C MET A 1 -31.76 -18.34 21.03
N ASN A 2 -30.99 -19.41 21.26
CA ASN A 2 -30.25 -19.55 22.53
C ASN A 2 -29.22 -18.42 22.68
N ARG A 3 -28.99 -17.98 23.93
CA ARG A 3 -28.08 -16.89 24.30
C ARG A 3 -26.70 -17.02 23.62
N LYS A 4 -26.14 -18.23 23.58
CA LYS A 4 -24.86 -18.55 22.90
C LYS A 4 -24.88 -18.19 21.41
N LYS A 5 -25.96 -18.54 20.69
CA LYS A 5 -26.10 -18.22 19.26
C LYS A 5 -26.19 -16.71 19.05
N LYS A 6 -26.91 -16.00 19.92
CA LYS A 6 -27.09 -14.53 19.82
C LYS A 6 -25.78 -13.77 19.99
N ILE A 7 -24.95 -14.17 20.96
CA ILE A 7 -23.61 -13.59 21.18
C ILE A 7 -22.71 -13.82 19.96
N ASN A 8 -22.68 -15.04 19.42
CA ASN A 8 -21.84 -15.34 18.26
C ASN A 8 -22.26 -14.55 17.02
N GLU A 9 -23.56 -14.38 16.80
CA GLU A 9 -24.05 -13.58 15.67
C GLU A 9 -23.73 -12.09 15.82
N THR A 10 -23.83 -11.52 17.02
CA THR A 10 -23.47 -10.11 17.23
C THR A 10 -21.97 -9.87 17.05
N LEU A 11 -21.12 -10.77 17.54
CA LEU A 11 -19.66 -10.70 17.33
C LEU A 11 -19.32 -10.79 15.84
N LYS A 12 -19.87 -11.76 15.11
CA LYS A 12 -19.67 -11.89 13.66
C LYS A 12 -20.12 -10.65 12.89
N LYS A 13 -21.26 -10.04 13.26
CA LYS A 13 -21.75 -8.80 12.65
C LYS A 13 -20.79 -7.63 12.91
N LYS A 14 -20.25 -7.50 14.12
CA LYS A 14 -19.26 -6.46 14.45
C LYS A 14 -17.96 -6.64 13.67
N MET A 15 -17.42 -7.86 13.62
CA MET A 15 -16.22 -8.18 12.84
C MET A 15 -16.39 -7.85 11.35
N LYS A 16 -17.52 -8.24 10.75
CA LYS A 16 -17.82 -7.91 9.35
C LYS A 16 -17.89 -6.41 9.11
N LYS A 17 -18.48 -5.64 10.03
CA LYS A 17 -18.54 -4.17 9.94
C LYS A 17 -17.17 -3.51 10.06
N ALA A 18 -16.28 -4.05 10.90
CA ALA A 18 -14.91 -3.57 11.02
C ALA A 18 -14.10 -3.85 9.74
N ASN A 19 -14.15 -5.09 9.24
CA ASN A 19 -13.43 -5.49 8.03
C ASN A 19 -13.92 -4.76 6.78
N ALA A 20 -15.23 -4.50 6.67
CA ALA A 20 -15.80 -3.74 5.56
C ALA A 20 -15.19 -2.33 5.43
N LYS A 21 -14.79 -1.71 6.54
CA LYS A 21 -14.15 -0.39 6.55
C LYS A 21 -12.66 -0.44 6.20
N LEU A 22 -12.00 -1.58 6.42
CA LEU A 22 -10.57 -1.78 6.15
C LEU A 22 -10.30 -2.24 4.70
N ASN A 23 -11.33 -2.66 3.97
CA ASN A 23 -11.19 -3.08 2.58
C ASN A 23 -10.85 -1.89 1.67
N LYS A 24 -9.56 -1.70 1.39
CA LYS A 24 -9.09 -0.86 0.28
C LYS A 24 -9.21 -1.66 -1.01
N SER A 25 -9.85 -1.13 -2.04
CA SER A 25 -9.89 -1.79 -3.34
C SER A 25 -8.47 -1.81 -3.94
N ASN A 26 -8.00 -2.97 -4.37
CA ASN A 26 -6.70 -3.12 -5.04
C ASN A 26 -6.66 -2.53 -6.48
N LYS A 27 -7.63 -1.70 -6.82
CA LYS A 27 -7.72 -1.04 -8.13
C LYS A 27 -7.24 0.39 -7.96
N PRO A 28 -6.33 0.89 -8.82
CA PRO A 28 -5.98 2.30 -8.80
C PRO A 28 -7.25 3.11 -9.04
N ARG A 29 -7.41 4.21 -8.32
CA ARG A 29 -8.53 5.14 -8.56
C ARG A 29 -8.40 5.65 -9.99
N TYR A 30 -9.51 5.63 -10.74
CA TYR A 30 -9.51 6.27 -12.05
C TYR A 30 -9.31 7.77 -11.86
N ILE A 31 -8.25 8.27 -12.46
CA ILE A 31 -7.90 9.69 -12.53
C ILE A 31 -8.03 10.11 -13.99
N SER A 32 -8.28 11.39 -14.22
CA SER A 32 -8.42 11.92 -15.58
C SER A 32 -7.11 11.77 -16.37
N LYS A 33 -7.17 11.81 -17.71
CA LYS A 33 -5.97 11.70 -18.58
C LYS A 33 -4.92 12.76 -18.23
N ALA A 34 -5.35 13.97 -17.87
CA ALA A 34 -4.45 15.06 -17.49
C ALA A 34 -3.76 14.80 -16.13
N GLU A 35 -4.48 14.26 -15.15
CA GLU A 35 -3.90 13.90 -13.85
C GLU A 35 -2.95 12.71 -13.94
N ARG A 36 -3.23 11.76 -14.84
CA ARG A 36 -2.35 10.63 -15.10
C ARG A 36 -1.01 11.06 -15.68
N ALA A 37 -1.01 11.95 -16.67
CA ALA A 37 0.21 12.50 -17.24
C ALA A 37 1.07 13.23 -16.18
N LYS A 38 0.44 14.04 -15.32
CA LYS A 38 1.12 14.73 -14.22
C LYS A 38 1.74 13.76 -13.22
N LEU A 39 1.01 12.71 -12.83
CA LEU A 39 1.54 11.69 -11.91
C LEU A 39 2.60 10.81 -12.57
N ASP A 40 2.53 10.55 -13.87
CA ASP A 40 3.56 9.79 -14.59
C ASP A 40 4.86 10.62 -14.73
N GLU A 41 4.76 11.94 -14.96
CA GLU A 41 5.89 12.88 -14.95
C GLU A 41 6.53 13.02 -13.55
N GLU A 42 5.72 13.12 -12.49
CA GLU A 42 6.18 13.14 -11.10
C GLU A 42 6.78 11.78 -10.68
N ALA A 43 6.16 10.66 -11.11
CA ALA A 43 6.69 9.33 -10.84
C ALA A 43 8.01 9.08 -11.56
N ALA A 44 8.17 9.54 -12.81
CA ALA A 44 9.44 9.47 -13.54
C ALA A 44 10.56 10.21 -12.80
N GLN A 45 10.29 11.42 -12.29
CA GLN A 45 11.24 12.20 -11.50
C GLN A 45 11.61 11.53 -10.17
N VAL A 46 10.67 10.81 -9.54
CA VAL A 46 10.93 10.08 -8.29
C VAL A 46 11.68 8.77 -8.55
N THR A 47 11.41 8.07 -9.66
CA THR A 47 12.12 6.83 -10.01
C THR A 47 13.59 7.05 -10.35
N GLU A 48 13.94 8.21 -10.93
CA GLU A 48 15.35 8.59 -11.14
C GLU A 48 16.10 8.84 -9.83
N ALA A 49 15.42 9.18 -8.73
CA ALA A 49 16.05 9.35 -7.42
C ALA A 49 16.18 8.03 -6.63
N THR A 50 15.33 7.03 -6.90
CA THR A 50 15.38 5.74 -6.19
C THR A 50 16.34 4.73 -6.82
N ASP A 51 16.66 4.84 -8.10
CA ASP A 51 17.65 3.95 -8.75
C ASP A 51 19.09 4.30 -8.30
N VAL A 52 19.39 5.59 -8.13
CA VAL A 52 20.72 6.10 -7.72
C VAL A 52 21.09 5.70 -6.27
N THR A 53 20.11 5.47 -5.40
CA THR A 53 20.38 5.09 -4.00
C THR A 53 20.62 3.60 -3.80
N SER A 54 20.09 2.75 -4.69
CA SER A 54 20.35 1.30 -4.62
C SER A 54 21.70 0.89 -5.21
N ASP A 55 22.27 1.68 -6.11
CA ASP A 55 23.59 1.39 -6.69
C ASP A 55 24.74 2.06 -5.90
N THR A 56 24.51 3.20 -5.24
CA THR A 56 25.54 3.89 -4.44
C THR A 56 25.82 3.19 -3.10
N THR A 57 24.82 2.54 -2.48
CA THR A 57 24.98 1.91 -1.16
C THR A 57 25.72 0.57 -1.21
N ILE A 58 25.72 -0.13 -2.35
CA ILE A 58 26.44 -1.40 -2.51
C ILE A 58 27.95 -1.16 -2.66
N ALA A 59 28.36 -0.03 -3.27
CA ALA A 59 29.76 0.31 -3.44
C ALA A 59 30.47 0.69 -2.13
N SER A 60 29.76 1.34 -1.19
CA SER A 60 30.33 1.78 0.09
C SER A 60 30.60 0.65 1.10
N ASP A 61 29.89 -0.48 1.00
CA ASP A 61 30.07 -1.61 1.93
C ASP A 61 31.23 -2.55 1.55
N ILE A 62 31.70 -2.50 0.30
CA ILE A 62 32.82 -3.34 -0.19
C ILE A 62 34.19 -2.73 0.16
N GLU A 63 34.29 -1.41 0.26
CA GLU A 63 35.57 -0.71 0.49
C GLU A 63 35.97 -0.62 1.98
N SER A 64 35.04 -0.90 2.91
CA SER A 64 35.31 -0.89 4.36
C SER A 64 35.81 -2.24 4.91
N ALA A 65 35.86 -3.28 4.07
CA ALA A 65 36.25 -4.64 4.45
C ALA A 65 37.65 -5.08 3.96
N SER A 66 38.47 -4.15 3.43
CA SER A 66 39.81 -4.45 2.90
C SER A 66 40.95 -3.78 3.66
#